data_AF-A0A7V0QJ04-F1
#
_entry.id   AF-A0A7V0QJ04-F1
#
_cell.length_a   1.000
_cell.length_b   1.000
_cell.length_c   1.000
_cell.angle_alpha   90.00
_cell.angle_beta   90.00
_cell.angle_gamma   90.00
#
_symmetry.space_group_name_H-M   'P 1'
#
loop_
_entity.id
_entity.type
_entity.pdbx_description
1 polymer ?
#
loop_
_entity_poly.entity_id
_entity_poly.type
_entity_poly.pdbx_seq_one_letter_code
_entity_poly.pdbx_strand_id
1 'polypeptide(L)' 'MDVLPPSKKGPSAELNSEEELIVPAIHTSNIEAKLKLIGEFGGKELKGKTPIGENAEYGYYALFEDPQENRMVLYSEK' A
#
# COMPACT_ATOMS: atom_id res chain seq x y z
N MET A 1 3.44 -4.99 -53.59
CA MET A 1 3.99 -5.50 -52.32
C MET A 1 3.40 -4.65 -51.23
N ASP A 2 2.33 -5.12 -50.62
CA ASP A 2 1.68 -4.45 -49.48
C ASP A 2 2.41 -4.84 -48.20
N VAL A 3 2.97 -3.85 -47.51
CA VAL A 3 3.64 -4.04 -46.23
C VAL A 3 2.56 -4.07 -45.14
N LEU A 4 2.25 -5.25 -44.62
CA LEU A 4 1.46 -5.39 -43.41
C LEU A 4 2.30 -4.97 -42.20
N PRO A 5 1.80 -4.10 -41.28
CA PRO A 5 2.48 -3.83 -40.04
C PRO A 5 2.47 -5.08 -39.14
N PRO A 6 3.54 -5.31 -38.35
CA PRO A 6 3.65 -6.49 -37.52
C PRO A 6 2.76 -6.37 -36.28
N SER A 7 2.00 -7.44 -36.05
CA SER A 7 1.37 -7.83 -34.79
C SER A 7 0.18 -6.99 -34.29
N LYS A 8 -0.99 -7.61 -34.37
CA LYS A 8 -2.21 -7.27 -33.65
C LYS A 8 -1.96 -7.30 -32.13
N LYS A 9 -1.57 -6.18 -31.53
CA LYS A 9 -1.88 -5.90 -30.12
C LYS A 9 -2.99 -4.88 -30.09
N GLY A 10 -4.18 -5.31 -29.67
CA GLY A 10 -5.32 -4.43 -29.50
C GLY A 10 -5.06 -3.40 -28.40
N PRO A 11 -5.90 -2.35 -28.31
CA PRO A 11 -5.75 -1.23 -27.37
C PRO A 11 -5.74 -1.64 -25.87
N SER A 12 -6.10 -2.88 -25.54
CA SER A 12 -6.03 -3.40 -24.16
C SER A 12 -4.61 -3.60 -23.60
N ALA A 13 -3.55 -3.53 -24.42
CA ALA A 13 -2.18 -3.69 -23.94
C ALA A 13 -1.60 -2.40 -23.33
N GLU A 14 -2.25 -1.25 -23.54
CA GLU A 14 -1.78 0.07 -23.09
C GLU A 14 -2.43 0.53 -21.77
N LEU A 15 -3.28 -0.30 -21.15
CA LEU A 15 -3.79 -0.08 -19.79
C LEU A 15 -2.83 -0.58 -18.69
N ASN A 16 -1.56 -0.82 -19.03
CA ASN A 16 -0.44 -0.98 -18.09
C ASN A 16 0.25 0.37 -17.86
N SER A 17 -0.52 1.45 -17.65
CA SER A 17 0.07 2.62 -17.02
C SER A 17 0.20 2.29 -15.54
N GLU A 18 1.45 2.20 -15.08
CA GLU A 18 1.84 2.20 -13.68
C GLU A 18 1.01 3.23 -12.91
N GLU A 19 -0.11 2.80 -12.31
CA GLU A 19 -0.88 3.68 -11.43
C GLU A 19 0.00 3.96 -10.22
N GLU A 20 0.45 5.21 -10.10
CA GLU A 20 1.19 5.68 -8.94
C GLU A 20 0.27 5.62 -7.73
N LEU A 21 0.32 4.50 -7.00
CA LEU A 21 -0.48 4.29 -5.80
C LEU A 21 0.10 5.15 -4.67
N ILE A 22 -0.46 6.34 -4.49
CA ILE A 22 -0.14 7.22 -3.37
C ILE A 22 -0.80 6.66 -2.11
N VAL A 23 0.00 6.23 -1.13
CA VAL A 23 -0.47 5.71 0.15
C VAL A 23 -0.11 6.72 1.25
N PRO A 24 -1.10 7.34 1.94
CA PRO A 24 -0.82 8.22 3.06
C PRO A 24 -0.15 7.47 4.22
N ALA A 25 0.90 8.07 4.78
CA ALA A 25 1.58 7.57 5.96
C ALA A 25 1.21 8.38 7.20
N ILE A 26 0.81 7.70 8.27
CA ILE A 26 0.47 8.27 9.57
C ILE A 26 1.53 7.85 10.58
N HIS A 27 2.19 8.83 11.21
CA HIS A 27 3.12 8.55 12.30
C HIS A 27 2.38 8.20 13.61
N THR A 28 2.88 7.21 14.35
CA THR A 28 2.38 6.82 15.68
C THR A 28 3.52 6.25 16.53
N SER A 29 3.49 6.49 17.85
CA SER A 29 4.46 5.87 18.78
C SER A 29 4.09 4.42 19.15
N ASN A 30 2.88 3.98 18.84
CA ASN A 30 2.42 2.61 19.11
C ASN A 30 1.51 2.12 17.97
N ILE A 31 2.07 1.27 17.11
CA ILE A 31 1.37 0.70 15.95
C ILE A 31 0.25 -0.25 16.37
N GLU A 32 0.51 -1.15 17.32
CA GLU A 32 -0.46 -2.18 17.74
C GLU A 32 -1.70 -1.56 18.37
N ALA A 33 -1.52 -0.57 19.26
CA ALA A 33 -2.62 0.16 19.85
C ALA A 33 -3.43 0.91 18.79
N LYS A 34 -2.77 1.47 17.77
CA LYS A 34 -3.44 2.21 16.70
C LYS A 34 -4.22 1.28 15.76
N LEU A 35 -3.66 0.11 15.40
CA LEU A 35 -4.36 -0.91 14.61
C LEU A 35 -5.62 -1.42 15.33
N LYS A 36 -5.51 -1.69 16.64
CA LYS A 36 -6.67 -2.09 17.45
C LYS A 36 -7.76 -1.02 17.40
N LEU A 37 -7.41 0.25 17.60
CA LEU A 37 -8.35 1.37 17.51
C LEU A 37 -8.97 1.45 16.11
N ILE A 38 -8.17 1.34 15.05
CA ILE A 38 -8.66 1.35 13.67
C ILE A 38 -9.72 0.25 13.45
N GLY A 39 -9.47 -0.96 13.97
CA GLY A 39 -10.45 -2.06 13.93
C GLY A 39 -11.75 -1.75 14.67
N GLU A 40 -11.67 -1.11 15.83
CA GLU A 40 -12.85 -0.68 16.60
C GLU A 40 -13.70 0.36 15.85
N PHE A 41 -13.09 1.15 14.96
CA PHE A 41 -13.77 2.16 14.14
C PHE A 41 -14.10 1.67 12.72
N GLY A 42 -14.05 0.36 12.47
CA GLY A 42 -14.47 -0.26 11.21
C GLY A 42 -13.41 -0.31 10.11
N GLY A 43 -12.15 0.02 10.43
CA GLY A 43 -11.03 -0.24 9.54
C GLY A 43 -10.58 -1.70 9.62
N LYS A 44 -9.74 -2.11 8.66
CA LYS A 44 -9.27 -3.49 8.52
C LYS A 44 -7.75 -3.55 8.51
N GLU A 45 -7.17 -4.37 9.37
CA GLU A 45 -5.74 -4.66 9.31
C GLU A 45 -5.43 -5.47 8.04
N LEU A 46 -4.48 -4.97 7.25
CA LEU A 46 -3.91 -5.69 6.10
C LEU A 46 -2.56 -6.33 6.46
N LYS A 47 -1.77 -5.63 7.28
CA LYS A 47 -0.46 -6.09 7.76
C LYS A 47 -0.16 -5.48 9.11
N GLY A 48 0.11 -6.34 10.10
CA GLY A 48 0.53 -5.93 11.43
C GLY A 48 1.91 -5.25 11.47
N LYS A 49 2.35 -4.92 12.69
CA LYS A 49 3.64 -4.27 12.93
C LYS A 49 4.80 -5.07 12.31
N THR A 50 5.47 -4.47 11.35
CA THR A 50 6.54 -5.07 10.56
C THR A 50 7.80 -4.21 10.65
N PRO A 51 8.99 -4.79 10.93
CA PRO A 51 10.24 -4.03 10.96
C PRO A 51 10.63 -3.50 9.58
N ILE A 52 11.28 -2.34 9.53
CA ILE A 52 11.90 -1.77 8.34
C ILE A 52 13.42 -1.84 8.47
N GLY A 53 14.09 -2.44 7.48
CA GLY A 53 15.53 -2.73 7.53
C GLY A 53 15.86 -3.97 8.37
N GLU A 54 17.15 -4.29 8.47
CA GLU A 54 17.61 -5.37 9.34
C GLU A 54 17.37 -4.98 10.81
N ASN A 55 16.64 -5.81 11.55
CA ASN A 55 16.34 -5.57 12.98
C ASN A 55 15.67 -4.22 13.30
N ALA A 56 14.80 -3.71 12.41
CA ALA A 56 14.07 -2.44 12.59
C ALA A 56 14.96 -1.18 12.65
N GLU A 57 16.07 -1.17 11.90
CA GLU A 57 16.97 -0.01 11.77
C GLU A 57 16.23 1.30 11.44
N TYR A 58 15.22 1.23 10.57
CA TYR A 58 14.47 2.40 10.11
C TYR A 58 13.09 2.55 10.78
N GLY A 59 12.84 1.78 11.84
CA GLY A 59 11.57 1.74 12.56
C GLY A 59 10.65 0.63 12.11
N TYR A 60 9.34 0.87 12.20
CA TYR A 60 8.30 -0.11 11.93
C TYR A 60 7.18 0.48 11.07
N TYR A 61 6.49 -0.38 10.33
CA TYR A 61 5.26 -0.02 9.63
C TYR A 61 4.15 -1.04 9.84
N ALA A 62 2.93 -0.63 9.54
CA ALA A 62 1.77 -1.50 9.36
C ALA A 62 0.89 -0.98 8.23
N LEU A 63 0.07 -1.85 7.64
CA LEU A 63 -0.89 -1.52 6.59
C LEU A 63 -2.30 -1.78 7.07
N PHE A 64 -3.21 -0.87 6.73
CA PHE A 64 -4.64 -1.03 7.01
C PHE A 64 -5.48 -0.40 5.91
N GLU A 65 -6.75 -0.78 5.86
CA GLU A 65 -7.81 -0.08 5.12
C GLU A 65 -8.67 0.70 6.11
N ASP A 66 -8.95 1.96 5.81
CA ASP A 66 -9.94 2.73 6.55
C ASP A 66 -11.38 2.26 6.23
N PRO A 67 -12.41 2.77 6.91
CA PRO A 67 -13.80 2.39 6.62
C PRO A 67 -14.31 2.77 5.22
N GLN A 68 -13.53 3.50 4.43
CA GLN A 68 -13.84 3.88 3.05
C GLN A 68 -12.98 3.09 2.04
N GLU A 69 -12.34 2.01 2.49
CA GLU A 69 -11.49 1.13 1.69
C GLU A 69 -10.21 1.80 1.16
N ASN A 70 -9.82 2.96 1.74
CA ASN A 70 -8.54 3.59 1.42
C ASN A 70 -7.42 2.82 2.10
N ARG A 71 -6.39 2.44 1.32
CA ARG A 71 -5.16 1.86 1.88
C ARG A 71 -4.30 2.94 2.51
N MET A 72 -3.83 2.65 3.72
CA MET A 72 -3.03 3.56 4.52
C MET A 72 -1.86 2.84 5.20
N VAL A 73 -0.84 3.61 5.56
CA VAL A 73 0.34 3.14 6.31
C VAL A 73 0.36 3.77 7.70
N LEU A 74 0.62 2.95 8.71
CA LEU A 74 1.15 3.45 9.98
C LEU A 74 2.67 3.34 9.97
N TYR A 75 3.35 4.35 10.47
CA TYR A 75 4.79 4.38 10.66
C TYR A 75 5.13 4.71 12.11
N SER A 76 6.13 4.04 12.68
CA SER A 76 6.75 4.45 13.94
C SER A 76 8.26 4.43 13.77
N GLU A 77 8.92 5.44 14.35
CA GLU A 77 10.36 5.37 14.58
C GLU A 77 10.70 4.22 15.56
N LYS A 78 12.00 3.95 15.71
CA LYS A 78 12.52 2.91 16.61
C LYS A 78 12.24 3.20 18.08
#